data_AF-A0A3B9RZ64-F1
#
_entry.id   AF-A0A3B9RZ64-F1
#
_cell.length_a   1.000
_cell.length_b   1.000
_cell.length_c   1.000
_cell.angle_alpha   90.00
_cell.angle_beta   90.00
_cell.angle_gamma   90.00
#
_symmetry.space_group_name_H-M   'P 1'
#
loop_
_entity.id
_entity.type
_entity.pdbx_description
1 polymer ?
#
loop_
_entity_poly.entity_id
_entity_poly.type
_entity_poly.pdbx_seq_one_letter_code
_entity_poly.pdbx_strand_id
1 'polypeptide(L)'
;AASFQDTTKVLTDASLGGKHDTFRGLKENVILGRLIPAGTGFDSFSGVDYELGEGVIDPEEMRRAADEAARVALQKAIVETNENKNNEDAPLEESVPEAA
;
A
#
# COMPACT_ATOMS: atom_id res chain seq x y z
N ALA A 1 -9.21 -29.08 18.05
CA ALA A 1 -9.43 -29.22 19.52
C ALA A 1 -8.20 -28.81 20.36
N ALA A 2 -7.00 -29.37 20.12
CA ALA A 2 -5.80 -29.14 20.95
C ALA A 2 -5.35 -27.69 21.11
N SER A 3 -5.84 -26.82 20.23
CA SER A 3 -5.42 -25.43 20.10
C SER A 3 -6.28 -24.44 20.90
N PHE A 4 -7.36 -24.88 21.55
CA PHE A 4 -8.14 -24.07 22.51
C PHE A 4 -8.42 -24.80 23.84
N GLN A 5 -8.18 -26.11 23.89
CA GLN A 5 -8.39 -26.96 25.05
C GLN A 5 -7.12 -27.73 25.37
N ASP A 6 -7.00 -28.23 26.60
CA ASP A 6 -5.84 -28.97 27.15
C ASP A 6 -5.04 -29.76 26.11
N THR A 7 -3.97 -29.15 25.62
CA THR A 7 -3.24 -29.62 24.43
C THR A 7 -2.64 -31.01 24.66
N THR A 8 -2.03 -31.24 25.82
CA THR A 8 -1.38 -32.51 26.16
C THR A 8 -2.36 -33.67 26.15
N LYS A 9 -3.54 -33.49 26.76
CA LYS A 9 -4.57 -34.53 26.81
C LYS A 9 -5.11 -34.83 25.42
N VAL A 10 -5.46 -33.79 24.67
CA VAL A 10 -6.03 -33.93 23.33
C VAL A 10 -5.05 -34.61 22.36
N LEU A 11 -3.75 -34.28 22.43
CA LEU A 11 -2.74 -34.91 21.59
C LEU A 11 -2.47 -36.37 21.99
N THR A 12 -2.48 -36.67 23.29
CA THR A 12 -2.30 -38.05 23.77
C THR A 12 -3.44 -38.95 23.29
N ASP A 13 -4.69 -38.53 23.49
CA ASP A 13 -5.86 -39.29 23.08
C ASP A 13 -5.94 -39.47 21.55
N ALA A 14 -5.54 -38.44 20.78
CA ALA A 14 -5.49 -38.51 19.34
C ALA A 14 -4.41 -39.48 18.82
N SER A 15 -3.23 -39.47 19.46
CA SER A 15 -2.11 -40.35 19.10
C SER A 15 -2.40 -41.81 19.42
N LEU A 16 -2.95 -42.08 20.62
CA LEU A 16 -3.36 -43.43 21.03
C LEU A 16 -4.50 -43.98 20.15
N GLY A 17 -5.44 -43.11 19.74
CA GLY A 17 -6.55 -43.49 18.88
C GLY A 17 -6.22 -43.53 17.38
N GLY A 18 -4.99 -43.20 16.97
CA GLY A 18 -4.62 -43.12 15.55
C GLY A 18 -5.48 -42.14 14.74
N LYS A 19 -5.94 -41.05 15.37
CA LYS A 19 -6.88 -40.11 14.74
C LYS A 19 -6.20 -39.32 13.64
N HIS A 20 -6.86 -39.23 12.48
CA HIS A 20 -6.40 -38.44 11.34
C HIS A 20 -7.24 -37.18 11.18
N ASP A 21 -6.59 -36.03 11.04
CA ASP A 21 -7.26 -34.76 10.74
C ASP A 21 -7.35 -34.57 9.22
N THR A 22 -8.51 -34.14 8.73
CA THR A 22 -8.75 -33.92 7.29
C THR A 22 -8.51 -32.48 6.86
N PHE A 23 -8.19 -31.58 7.80
CA PHE A 23 -7.85 -30.18 7.55
C PHE A 23 -8.91 -29.40 6.76
N ARG A 24 -10.18 -29.71 6.99
CA ARG A 24 -11.32 -29.05 6.30
C ARG A 24 -11.83 -27.82 7.04
N GLY A 25 -11.38 -27.59 8.27
CA GLY A 25 -11.82 -26.49 9.10
C GLY A 25 -11.00 -25.22 8.90
N LEU A 26 -11.59 -24.12 9.38
CA LEU A 26 -10.94 -22.82 9.41
C LEU A 26 -9.62 -22.87 10.21
N LYS A 27 -9.69 -23.40 11.43
CA LYS A 27 -8.57 -23.34 12.36
C LYS A 27 -7.38 -24.18 11.91
N GLU A 28 -7.62 -25.37 11.40
CA GLU A 28 -6.52 -26.22 10.94
C GLU A 28 -5.76 -25.58 9.77
N ASN A 29 -6.47 -25.01 8.80
CA ASN A 29 -5.85 -24.34 7.67
C ASN A 29 -5.05 -23.10 8.09
N VAL A 30 -5.54 -22.33 9.06
CA VAL A 30 -4.78 -21.21 9.65
C VAL A 30 -3.47 -21.72 10.30
N ILE A 31 -3.52 -22.79 11.08
CA ILE A 31 -2.33 -23.34 11.75
C ILE A 31 -1.31 -23.85 10.73
N LEU A 32 -1.77 -24.44 9.62
CA LEU A 32 -0.91 -24.96 8.54
C LEU A 32 -0.39 -23.88 7.57
N GLY A 33 -0.96 -22.67 7.61
CA GLY A 33 -0.64 -21.61 6.63
C GLY A 33 -1.23 -21.85 5.23
N ARG A 34 -2.33 -22.63 5.15
CA ARG A 34 -3.09 -22.85 3.91
C ARG A 34 -4.23 -21.83 3.79
N LEU A 35 -4.74 -21.66 2.58
CA LEU A 35 -5.93 -20.84 2.35
C LEU A 35 -7.11 -21.38 3.16
N ILE A 36 -7.80 -20.50 3.87
CA ILE A 36 -8.93 -20.87 4.72
C ILE A 36 -10.17 -21.12 3.87
N PRO A 37 -11.05 -22.07 4.25
CA PRO A 37 -12.31 -22.33 3.54
C PRO A 37 -13.36 -21.26 3.93
N ALA A 38 -13.08 -20.00 3.63
CA ALA A 38 -13.95 -18.86 3.87
C ALA A 38 -13.63 -17.71 2.92
N GLY A 39 -14.65 -16.91 2.55
CA GLY A 39 -14.47 -15.75 1.68
C GLY A 39 -13.88 -16.13 0.32
N THR A 40 -12.79 -15.47 -0.07
CA THR A 40 -12.05 -15.76 -1.31
C THR A 40 -11.38 -17.13 -1.32
N GLY A 41 -11.31 -17.80 -0.15
CA GLY A 41 -10.75 -19.13 -0.02
C GLY A 41 -11.73 -20.28 -0.22
N PHE A 42 -12.99 -20.02 -0.58
CA PHE A 42 -13.86 -21.11 -1.07
C PHE A 42 -13.47 -21.52 -2.49
N ASP A 43 -13.59 -22.82 -2.78
CA ASP A 43 -13.31 -23.37 -4.12
C ASP A 43 -14.14 -22.68 -5.23
N SER A 44 -15.34 -22.20 -4.92
CA SER A 44 -16.19 -21.44 -5.86
C SER A 44 -15.59 -20.12 -6.31
N PHE A 45 -14.65 -19.56 -5.53
CA PHE A 45 -13.93 -18.33 -5.85
C PHE A 45 -12.51 -18.60 -6.37
N SER A 46 -12.11 -19.87 -6.50
CA SER A 46 -10.83 -20.24 -7.09
C SER A 46 -10.87 -20.09 -8.61
N GLY A 47 -9.95 -19.31 -9.17
CA GLY A 47 -9.84 -19.12 -10.63
C GLY A 47 -10.94 -18.28 -11.26
N VAL A 48 -11.65 -17.46 -10.48
CA VAL A 48 -12.62 -16.51 -11.02
C VAL A 48 -11.89 -15.21 -11.34
N ASP A 49 -12.00 -14.76 -12.58
CA ASP A 49 -11.51 -13.44 -12.97
C ASP A 49 -12.46 -12.38 -12.39
N TYR A 50 -11.92 -11.53 -11.52
CA TYR A 50 -12.67 -10.43 -10.95
C TYR A 50 -12.66 -9.25 -11.92
N GLU A 51 -13.81 -8.91 -12.50
CA GLU A 51 -14.01 -7.62 -13.13
C GLU A 51 -14.12 -6.55 -12.03
N LEU A 52 -12.97 -5.93 -11.76
CA LEU A 52 -12.86 -4.79 -10.87
C LEU A 52 -13.67 -3.63 -11.47
N GLY A 53 -14.77 -3.24 -10.80
CA GLY A 53 -15.66 -2.17 -11.28
C GLY A 53 -15.00 -0.80 -11.35
N GLU A 54 -15.71 0.19 -11.89
CA GLU A 54 -15.22 1.57 -11.96
C GLU A 54 -14.84 2.10 -10.57
N GLY A 55 -13.64 2.67 -10.46
CA GLY A 55 -13.11 3.22 -9.22
C GLY A 55 -12.02 2.37 -8.54
N VAL A 56 -11.58 1.27 -9.15
CA VAL A 56 -10.36 0.61 -8.68
C VAL A 56 -9.15 1.46 -9.00
N ILE A 57 -8.46 1.85 -7.94
CA ILE A 57 -7.20 2.57 -7.99
C ILE A 57 -6.14 1.57 -8.47
N ASP A 58 -5.74 1.67 -9.74
CA ASP A 58 -4.55 0.98 -10.19
C ASP A 58 -3.34 1.60 -9.44
N PRO A 59 -2.61 0.81 -8.63
CA PRO A 59 -1.45 1.30 -7.90
C PRO A 59 -0.38 1.91 -8.82
N GLU A 60 -0.27 1.44 -10.06
CA GLU A 60 0.66 2.00 -11.04
C GLU A 60 0.21 3.38 -11.54
N GLU A 61 -1.06 3.56 -11.85
CA GLU A 61 -1.60 4.83 -12.33
C GLU A 61 -1.49 5.92 -11.24
N MET A 62 -1.79 5.57 -9.99
CA MET A 62 -1.62 6.49 -8.86
C MET A 62 -0.15 6.90 -8.67
N ARG A 63 0.79 5.96 -8.82
CA ARG A 63 2.23 6.25 -8.72
C ARG A 63 2.69 7.20 -9.82
N ARG A 64 2.23 6.99 -11.06
CA ARG A 64 2.55 7.86 -12.20
C ARG A 64 1.99 9.28 -12.01
N ALA A 65 0.75 9.40 -11.57
CA ALA A 65 0.13 10.71 -11.29
C ALA A 65 0.86 11.48 -10.18
N ALA A 66 1.31 10.77 -9.13
CA ALA A 66 2.10 11.37 -8.06
C ALA A 66 3.49 11.85 -8.55
N ASP A 67 4.17 11.05 -9.37
CA ASP A 67 5.47 11.40 -9.96
C ASP A 67 5.37 12.61 -10.90
N GLU A 68 4.30 12.70 -11.70
CA GLU A 68 4.03 13.84 -12.57
C GLU A 68 3.71 15.10 -11.77
N ALA A 69 2.87 15.01 -10.75
CA ALA A 69 2.56 16.13 -9.86
C ALA A 69 3.83 16.65 -9.16
N ALA A 70 4.73 15.77 -8.73
CA ALA A 70 6.00 16.15 -8.13
C ALA A 70 6.91 16.90 -9.12
N ARG A 71 6.96 16.48 -10.39
CA ARG A 71 7.70 17.19 -11.44
C ARG A 71 7.15 18.57 -11.74
N VAL A 72 5.82 18.71 -11.81
CA VAL A 72 5.16 20.00 -12.03
C VAL A 72 5.39 20.94 -10.84
N ALA A 73 5.31 20.43 -9.62
CA ALA A 73 5.60 21.22 -8.42
C ALA A 73 7.06 21.71 -8.41
N LEU A 74 8.02 20.84 -8.77
CA LEU A 74 9.43 21.21 -8.89
C LEU A 74 9.64 22.27 -9.99
N GLN A 75 9.03 22.08 -11.16
CA GLN A 75 9.11 23.04 -12.28
C GLN A 75 8.57 24.41 -11.86
N LYS A 76 7.42 24.44 -11.17
CA LYS A 76 6.82 25.67 -10.68
C LYS A 76 7.71 26.38 -9.66
N ALA A 77 8.28 25.64 -8.71
CA ALA A 77 9.23 26.20 -7.74
C ALA A 77 10.51 26.75 -8.40
N ILE A 78 10.99 26.11 -9.47
CA ILE A 78 12.14 26.61 -10.26
C ILE A 78 11.77 27.91 -11.00
N VAL A 79 10.55 28.04 -11.53
CA VAL A 79 10.11 29.28 -12.18
C VAL A 79 9.95 30.43 -11.16
N GLU A 80 9.30 30.18 -10.03
CA GLU A 80 9.12 31.19 -8.97
C GLU A 80 10.48 31.69 -8.42
N THR A 81 11.47 30.80 -8.29
CA THR A 81 12.82 31.20 -7.85
C THR A 81 13.57 32.00 -8.91
N ASN A 82 13.33 31.78 -10.21
CA ASN A 82 13.92 32.56 -11.30
C ASN A 82 13.26 33.93 -11.48
N GLU A 83 11.95 34.05 -11.28
CA GLU A 83 11.24 35.33 -11.33
C GLU A 83 11.69 36.29 -10.23
N ASN A 84 11.94 35.80 -9.01
CA ASN A 84 12.48 36.61 -7.93
C ASN A 84 13.94 37.02 -8.17
N LYS A 85 14.73 36.20 -8.87
CA LYS A 85 16.13 36.51 -9.19
C LYS A 85 16.28 37.61 -10.24
N ASN A 86 15.31 37.74 -11.15
CA ASN A 86 15.29 38.77 -12.18
C ASN A 86 14.86 40.16 -11.66
N ASN A 87 14.36 40.25 -10.43
CA ASN A 87 13.82 41.51 -9.86
C ASN A 87 14.79 42.19 -8.87
N GLU A 88 15.95 41.59 -8.59
CA GLU A 88 16.97 42.15 -7.68
C GLU A 88 18.15 42.84 -8.40
N ASP A 89 18.25 42.75 -9.73
CA ASP A 89 19.35 43.33 -10.53
C ASP A 89 18.97 44.66 -11.27
N ALA A 90 18.29 45.59 -10.59
CA ALA A 90 18.14 46.97 -11.07
C ALA A 90 19.14 47.90 -10.35
N PRO A 91 20.00 48.67 -11.06
CA PRO A 91 21.04 49.46 -10.42
C PRO A 91 20.44 50.66 -9.69
N LEU A 92 20.87 50.89 -8.44
CA LEU A 92 20.57 52.10 -7.67
C LEU A 92 21.20 53.32 -8.37
N GLU A 93 20.38 54.16 -9.02
CA GLU A 93 20.83 55.45 -9.54
C GLU A 93 21.14 56.41 -8.39
N GLU A 94 22.41 56.76 -8.28
CA GLU A 94 22.96 57.81 -7.44
C GLU A 94 22.58 59.18 -8.02
N SER A 95 21.64 59.90 -7.40
CA SER A 95 21.32 61.28 -7.77
C SER A 95 22.27 62.25 -7.07
N VAL A 96 23.29 62.70 -7.81
CA VAL A 96 24.13 63.84 -7.43
C VAL A 96 23.36 65.15 -7.72
N PRO A 97 23.29 66.13 -6.80
CA PRO A 97 22.68 67.42 -7.10
C PRO A 97 23.71 68.36 -7.78
N GLU A 98 23.38 68.84 -8.97
CA GLU A 98 24.16 69.86 -9.69
C GLU A 98 23.75 71.27 -9.24
N ALA A 99 24.75 72.11 -8.96
CA ALA A 99 24.61 73.47 -8.47
C ALA A 99 24.30 74.46 -9.60
N ALA A 100 23.41 75.43 -9.30
CA ALA A 100 23.32 76.74 -9.96
C ALA A 100 22.75 77.77 -8.98
#